data_AF-A0A2H0QHI9-F1
#
_entry.id   AF-A0A2H0QHI9-F1
#
_cell.length_a   1.000
_cell.length_b   1.000
_cell.length_c   1.000
_cell.angle_alpha   90.00
_cell.angle_beta   90.00
_cell.angle_gamma   90.00
#
_symmetry.space_group_name_H-M   'P 1'
#
loop_
_entity.id
_entity.type
_entity.pdbx_description
1 polymer ?
#
loop_
_entity_poly.entity_id
_entity_poly.type
_entity_poly.pdbx_seq_one_letter_code
_entity_poly.pdbx_strand_id
1 'polypeptide(L)'
;MANIIDFFHEREVLTRDFLHQKYTLEGLSCAEISKLVASSRTTILKRLKECGVPIRKVGTNQRRKRGIAFGQKIVDRKLKADKKEQELIRKISELRNCGYSYNSIASILTSMGFKTKNKGGKWHGKTVYCIIQRNKIIS
;
A
#
# COMPACT_ATOMS: atom_id res chain seq x y z
N MET A 1 -40.82 -18.77 -3.18
CA MET A 1 -39.77 -18.08 -3.99
C MET A 1 -38.52 -18.03 -3.15
N ALA A 2 -37.57 -18.94 -3.38
CA ALA A 2 -36.30 -18.95 -2.67
C ALA A 2 -35.45 -17.76 -3.14
N ASN A 3 -34.93 -17.00 -2.17
CA ASN A 3 -34.09 -15.83 -2.41
C ASN A 3 -32.80 -16.27 -3.11
N ILE A 4 -32.54 -15.73 -4.31
CA ILE A 4 -31.31 -15.96 -5.10
C ILE A 4 -30.03 -15.45 -4.39
N ILE A 5 -30.16 -14.79 -3.24
CA ILE A 5 -29.05 -14.24 -2.45
C ILE A 5 -28.46 -15.27 -1.46
N ASP A 6 -29.08 -16.43 -1.28
CA ASP A 6 -28.57 -17.48 -0.36
C ASP A 6 -27.55 -18.45 -0.99
N PHE A 7 -27.12 -18.24 -2.24
CA PHE A 7 -26.39 -19.26 -3.00
C PHE A 7 -24.84 -19.28 -2.89
N PHE A 8 -24.21 -18.53 -1.96
CA PHE A 8 -22.74 -18.57 -1.79
C PHE A 8 -22.28 -18.55 -0.32
N HIS A 9 -23.01 -19.20 0.60
CA HIS A 9 -22.66 -19.27 2.03
C HIS A 9 -22.24 -20.66 2.55
N GLU A 10 -21.95 -21.61 1.67
CA GLU A 10 -21.56 -22.98 2.05
C GLU A 10 -20.28 -23.39 1.28
N ARG A 11 -19.11 -23.71 1.87
CA ARG A 11 -18.78 -24.12 3.27
C ARG A 11 -17.40 -23.71 3.83
N GLU A 12 -16.58 -22.90 3.15
CA GLU A 12 -15.22 -22.57 3.69
C GLU A 12 -14.91 -21.08 3.82
N VAL A 13 -15.67 -20.21 3.16
CA VAL A 13 -15.41 -18.77 3.18
C VAL A 13 -16.16 -18.10 4.32
N LEU A 14 -15.51 -17.17 5.03
CA LEU A 14 -16.01 -16.50 6.24
C LEU A 14 -16.15 -17.36 7.51
N THR A 15 -15.60 -18.58 7.51
CA THR A 15 -15.41 -19.34 8.76
C THR A 15 -14.40 -18.64 9.66
N ARG A 16 -14.40 -18.98 10.96
CA ARG A 16 -13.42 -18.46 11.92
C ARG A 16 -12.00 -18.68 11.44
N ASP A 17 -11.70 -19.89 10.96
CA ASP A 17 -10.35 -20.28 10.55
C ASP A 17 -9.91 -19.55 9.29
N PHE A 18 -10.79 -19.45 8.28
CA PHE A 18 -10.52 -18.66 7.08
C PHE A 18 -10.26 -17.19 7.42
N LEU A 19 -11.11 -16.59 8.26
CA LEU A 19 -10.98 -15.19 8.64
C LEU A 19 -9.73 -14.95 9.48
N HIS A 20 -9.40 -15.85 10.41
CA HIS A 20 -8.18 -15.79 11.19
C HIS A 20 -6.95 -15.90 10.28
N GLN A 21 -6.93 -16.86 9.37
CA GLN A 21 -5.87 -17.04 8.38
C GLN A 21 -5.69 -15.77 7.53
N LYS A 22 -6.75 -15.27 6.90
CA LYS A 22 -6.65 -14.12 5.99
C LYS A 22 -6.41 -12.78 6.70
N TYR A 23 -7.10 -12.53 7.81
CA TYR A 23 -7.05 -11.24 8.51
C TYR A 23 -5.87 -11.13 9.48
N THR A 24 -5.62 -12.17 10.28
CA THR A 24 -4.61 -12.15 11.34
C THR A 24 -3.26 -12.62 10.82
N LEU A 25 -3.21 -13.80 10.19
CA LEU A 25 -1.94 -14.40 9.76
C LEU A 25 -1.40 -13.76 8.48
N GLU A 26 -2.23 -13.63 7.45
CA GLU A 26 -1.84 -12.96 6.20
C GLU A 26 -1.93 -11.42 6.30
N GLY A 27 -2.60 -10.88 7.32
CA GLY A 27 -2.68 -9.44 7.55
C GLY A 27 -3.53 -8.66 6.54
N LEU A 28 -4.39 -9.33 5.77
CA LEU A 28 -5.25 -8.67 4.78
C LEU A 28 -6.26 -7.72 5.45
N SER A 29 -6.68 -6.71 4.73
CA SER A 29 -7.78 -5.84 5.15
C SER A 29 -9.14 -6.41 4.76
N CYS A 30 -10.19 -6.03 5.49
CA CYS A 30 -11.56 -6.39 5.12
C CYS A 30 -11.92 -5.99 3.68
N ALA A 31 -11.30 -4.93 3.14
CA ALA A 31 -11.49 -4.49 1.76
C ALA A 31 -10.70 -5.32 0.74
N GLU A 32 -9.61 -5.98 1.15
CA GLU A 32 -8.90 -6.96 0.33
C GLU A 32 -9.61 -8.32 0.39
N ILE A 33 -10.03 -8.74 1.59
CA ILE A 33 -10.83 -9.95 1.78
C ILE A 33 -12.13 -9.84 0.96
N SER A 34 -12.81 -8.69 0.94
CA SER A 34 -14.02 -8.49 0.11
C SER A 34 -13.80 -8.56 -1.40
N LYS A 35 -12.55 -8.59 -1.87
CA LYS A 35 -12.23 -8.83 -3.29
C LYS A 35 -11.93 -10.31 -3.54
N LEU A 36 -11.51 -11.04 -2.52
CA LEU A 36 -11.27 -12.49 -2.55
C LEU A 36 -12.58 -13.26 -2.39
N VAL A 37 -13.48 -12.73 -1.56
CA VAL A 37 -14.81 -13.30 -1.33
C VAL A 37 -15.86 -12.32 -1.83
N ALA A 38 -16.93 -12.83 -2.43
CA ALA A 38 -18.07 -12.04 -2.90
C ALA A 38 -18.93 -11.54 -1.73
N SER A 39 -18.31 -10.89 -0.74
CA SER A 39 -18.95 -10.41 0.48
C SER A 39 -18.48 -9.02 0.81
N SER A 40 -19.41 -8.21 1.30
CA SER A 40 -19.13 -6.81 1.62
C SER A 40 -18.11 -6.68 2.76
N ARG A 41 -17.39 -5.55 2.78
CA ARG A 41 -16.47 -5.19 3.87
C ARG A 41 -17.16 -5.20 5.24
N THR A 42 -18.41 -4.76 5.29
CA THR A 42 -19.22 -4.70 6.51
C THR A 42 -19.63 -6.10 6.98
N THR A 43 -20.00 -7.00 6.06
CA THR A 43 -20.26 -8.42 6.36
C THR A 43 -19.04 -9.10 6.94
N ILE A 44 -17.86 -8.93 6.33
CA ILE A 44 -16.60 -9.51 6.83
C ILE A 44 -16.27 -8.99 8.24
N LEU A 45 -16.43 -7.69 8.47
CA LEU A 45 -16.20 -7.11 9.80
C LEU A 45 -17.18 -7.65 10.85
N LYS A 46 -18.45 -7.83 10.48
CA LYS A 46 -19.47 -8.45 11.33
C LYS A 46 -19.07 -9.89 11.68
N ARG A 47 -18.70 -10.70 10.69
CA ARG A 47 -18.26 -12.10 10.89
C ARG A 47 -16.99 -12.20 11.75
N LEU A 48 -16.00 -11.34 11.56
CA LEU A 48 -14.81 -11.29 12.41
C LEU A 48 -15.17 -11.11 13.90
N LYS A 49 -16.13 -10.22 14.19
CA LYS A 49 -16.64 -10.01 15.55
C LYS A 49 -17.41 -11.22 16.08
N GLU A 50 -18.31 -11.78 15.28
CA GLU A 50 -19.11 -12.96 15.64
C GLU A 50 -18.25 -14.19 15.94
N CYS A 51 -17.18 -14.41 15.16
CA CYS A 51 -16.26 -15.53 15.34
C CYS A 51 -15.16 -15.26 16.40
N GLY A 52 -15.19 -14.11 17.08
CA GLY A 52 -14.23 -13.75 18.12
C GLY A 52 -12.80 -13.50 17.62
N VAL A 53 -12.61 -13.15 16.35
CA VAL A 53 -11.29 -12.79 15.81
C VAL A 53 -10.93 -11.35 16.25
N PRO A 54 -9.79 -11.12 16.91
CA PRO A 54 -9.42 -9.79 17.41
C PRO A 54 -9.35 -8.73 16.30
N ILE A 55 -10.09 -7.63 16.48
CA ILE A 55 -10.06 -6.52 15.54
C ILE A 55 -8.83 -5.66 15.81
N ARG A 56 -8.04 -5.42 14.76
CA ARG A 56 -6.84 -4.58 14.86
C ARG A 56 -7.20 -3.14 15.24
N LYS A 57 -6.38 -2.55 16.12
CA LYS A 57 -6.50 -1.14 16.50
C LYS A 57 -6.40 -0.24 15.26
N VAL A 58 -7.17 0.84 15.25
CA VAL A 58 -7.11 1.81 14.15
C VAL A 58 -5.68 2.32 13.99
N GLY A 59 -5.20 2.37 12.74
CA GLY A 59 -3.86 2.86 12.41
C GLY A 59 -2.74 1.81 12.44
N THR A 60 -2.96 0.61 12.99
CA THR A 60 -1.90 -0.42 13.08
C THR A 60 -1.73 -1.26 11.81
N ASN A 61 -2.60 -1.08 10.80
CA ASN A 61 -2.47 -1.79 9.53
C ASN A 61 -1.25 -1.29 8.73
N GLN A 62 -0.13 -2.03 8.83
CA GLN A 62 1.12 -1.75 8.14
C GLN A 62 1.03 -1.93 6.61
N ARG A 63 0.07 -2.72 6.11
CA ARG A 63 -0.13 -2.95 4.66
C ARG A 63 -0.93 -1.83 3.99
N ARG A 64 -1.46 -0.86 4.75
CA ARG A 64 -2.28 0.23 4.19
C ARG A 64 -1.43 1.13 3.28
N LYS A 65 -1.61 1.00 1.96
CA LYS A 65 -1.06 1.93 0.97
C LYS A 65 -1.78 3.27 1.08
N ARG A 66 -1.10 4.32 1.54
CA ARG A 66 -1.64 5.70 1.63
C ARG A 66 -1.11 6.52 0.45
N GLY A 67 -2.01 7.23 -0.24
CA GLY A 67 -1.67 8.15 -1.31
C GLY A 67 -1.04 7.47 -2.54
N ILE A 68 -0.68 8.31 -3.51
CA ILE A 68 0.04 7.92 -4.72
C ILE A 68 1.55 7.89 -4.47
N ALA A 69 2.26 6.95 -5.11
CA ALA A 69 3.71 6.88 -4.99
C ALA A 69 4.39 8.10 -5.61
N PHE A 70 5.62 8.40 -5.19
CA PHE A 70 6.50 9.29 -5.94
C PHE A 70 6.80 8.65 -7.31
N GLY A 71 6.77 9.43 -8.38
CA GLY A 71 6.83 8.94 -9.77
C GLY A 71 5.45 8.73 -10.41
N GLN A 72 4.36 8.90 -9.67
CA GLN A 72 2.99 8.69 -10.14
C GLN A 72 2.14 9.94 -9.94
N LYS A 73 1.21 10.18 -10.85
CA LYS A 73 0.17 11.21 -10.75
C LYS A 73 -1.18 10.66 -11.19
N ILE A 74 -2.26 11.22 -10.65
CA ILE A 74 -3.62 10.91 -11.11
C ILE A 74 -3.96 11.92 -12.20
N VAL A 75 -4.28 11.41 -13.39
CA VAL A 75 -4.78 12.19 -14.53
C VAL A 75 -6.00 11.43 -15.07
N ASP A 76 -7.12 12.11 -15.27
CA ASP A 76 -8.38 11.50 -15.76
C ASP A 76 -8.82 10.27 -14.94
N ARG A 77 -8.73 10.36 -13.61
CA ARG A 77 -9.03 9.27 -12.65
C ARG A 77 -8.17 8.01 -12.83
N LYS A 78 -7.17 8.03 -13.71
CA LYS A 78 -6.22 6.94 -13.95
C LYS A 78 -4.86 7.28 -13.37
N LEU A 79 -4.13 6.26 -12.93
CA LEU A 79 -2.74 6.39 -12.51
C LEU A 79 -1.86 6.51 -13.75
N LYS A 80 -1.10 7.60 -13.85
CA LYS A 80 -0.14 7.86 -14.93
C LYS A 80 1.24 8.13 -14.32
N ALA A 81 2.28 7.76 -15.06
CA ALA A 81 3.66 8.10 -14.69
C ALA A 81 3.87 9.63 -14.77
N ASP A 82 4.50 10.19 -13.75
CA ASP A 82 5.00 11.57 -13.81
C ASP A 82 6.43 11.55 -14.33
N LYS A 83 6.63 12.00 -15.58
CA LYS A 83 7.94 11.97 -16.25
C LYS A 83 9.03 12.63 -15.41
N LYS A 84 8.76 13.79 -14.78
CA LYS A 84 9.75 14.53 -13.99
C LYS A 84 10.15 13.77 -12.72
N GLU A 85 9.17 13.24 -12.00
CA GLU A 85 9.44 12.45 -10.79
C GLU A 85 10.13 11.12 -11.14
N GLN A 86 9.83 10.52 -12.29
CA GLN A 86 10.48 9.28 -12.78
C GLN A 86 11.95 9.49 -13.16
N GLU A 87 12.28 10.57 -13.86
CA GLU A 87 13.68 10.94 -14.14
C GLU A 87 14.47 11.13 -12.83
N LEU A 88 13.84 11.74 -11.83
CA LEU A 88 14.46 11.89 -10.52
C LEU A 88 14.70 10.54 -9.82
N ILE A 89 13.74 9.62 -9.91
CA ILE A 89 13.89 8.24 -9.41
C ILE A 89 15.08 7.55 -10.09
N ARG A 90 15.23 7.73 -11.42
CA ARG A 90 16.37 7.18 -12.17
C ARG A 90 17.69 7.73 -11.63
N LYS A 91 17.79 9.05 -11.46
CA LYS A 91 18.97 9.72 -10.90
C LYS A 91 19.29 9.25 -9.47
N ILE A 92 18.27 9.05 -8.63
CA ILE A 92 18.42 8.52 -7.27
C ILE A 92 19.01 7.10 -7.30
N SER A 93 18.54 6.24 -8.21
CA SER A 93 19.05 4.88 -8.38
C SER A 93 20.50 4.88 -8.89
N GLU A 94 20.82 5.73 -9.87
CA GLU A 94 22.19 5.92 -10.37
C GLU A 94 23.14 6.35 -9.24
N LEU A 95 22.77 7.37 -8.45
CA LEU A 95 23.56 7.81 -7.30
C LEU A 95 23.74 6.69 -6.26
N ARG A 96 22.72 5.85 -6.07
CA ARG A 96 22.86 4.71 -5.15
C ARG A 96 23.85 3.67 -5.68
N ASN A 97 23.83 3.40 -6.99
CA ASN A 97 24.76 2.47 -7.62
C ASN A 97 26.20 2.98 -7.59
N CYS A 98 26.40 4.29 -7.61
CA CYS A 98 27.70 4.92 -7.38
C CYS A 98 28.18 4.89 -5.91
N GLY A 99 27.45 4.24 -5.00
CA GLY A 99 27.87 4.03 -3.61
C GLY A 99 27.47 5.13 -2.62
N TYR A 100 26.73 6.16 -3.06
CA TYR A 100 26.31 7.23 -2.15
C TYR A 100 25.36 6.71 -1.05
N SER A 101 25.51 7.24 0.15
CA SER A 101 24.61 6.96 1.27
C SER A 101 23.23 7.60 1.04
N TYR A 102 22.18 7.06 1.65
CA TYR A 102 20.83 7.64 1.54
C TYR A 102 20.76 9.09 2.02
N ASN A 103 21.53 9.44 3.05
CA ASN A 103 21.61 10.80 3.57
C ASN A 103 22.37 11.72 2.61
N SER A 104 23.47 11.25 2.01
CA SER A 104 24.22 12.01 1.00
C SER A 104 23.34 12.32 -0.20
N ILE A 105 22.57 11.34 -0.69
CA ILE A 105 21.62 11.54 -1.79
C ILE A 105 20.56 12.57 -1.40
N ALA A 106 20.00 12.49 -0.19
CA ALA A 106 19.01 13.46 0.28
C ALA A 106 19.58 14.89 0.36
N SER A 107 20.81 15.06 0.83
CA SER A 107 21.50 16.35 0.85
C SER A 107 21.70 16.90 -0.57
N ILE A 108 22.14 16.05 -1.50
CA ILE A 108 22.30 16.42 -2.92
C ILE A 108 20.96 16.89 -3.51
N LEU A 109 19.88 16.14 -3.28
CA LEU A 109 18.55 16.48 -3.81
C LEU A 109 18.02 17.79 -3.24
N THR A 110 18.26 18.03 -1.94
CA THR A 110 17.88 19.27 -1.27
C THR A 110 18.70 20.44 -1.82
N SER A 111 20.02 20.26 -1.98
CA SER A 111 20.92 21.28 -2.53
C SER A 111 20.62 21.62 -4.00
N MET A 112 20.17 20.64 -4.79
CA MET A 112 19.76 20.84 -6.18
C MET A 112 18.36 21.48 -6.32
N GLY A 113 17.65 21.72 -5.21
CA GLY A 113 16.34 22.37 -5.22
C GLY A 113 15.19 21.48 -5.70
N PHE A 114 15.36 20.15 -5.72
CA PHE A 114 14.29 19.24 -6.11
C PHE A 114 13.16 19.26 -5.08
N LYS A 115 11.94 19.53 -5.53
CA LYS A 115 10.77 19.58 -4.64
C LYS A 115 10.27 18.18 -4.31
N THR A 116 9.95 17.96 -3.04
CA THR A 116 9.21 16.77 -2.59
C THR A 116 7.75 16.87 -2.99
N LYS A 117 7.01 15.76 -2.90
CA LYS A 117 5.58 15.69 -3.28
C LYS A 117 4.69 16.68 -2.52
N ASN A 118 5.10 17.06 -1.31
CA ASN A 118 4.43 18.07 -0.48
C ASN A 118 4.96 19.51 -0.70
N LYS A 119 5.56 19.79 -1.87
CA LYS A 119 5.89 21.13 -2.39
C LYS A 119 6.81 22.04 -1.52
N GLY A 120 7.56 21.53 -0.54
CA GLY A 120 8.47 22.42 0.21
C GLY A 120 9.34 21.84 1.32
N GLY A 121 9.34 20.52 1.54
CA GLY A 121 10.17 19.90 2.57
C GLY A 121 11.56 19.50 2.06
N LYS A 122 12.56 19.54 2.95
CA LYS A 122 13.89 18.95 2.73
C LYS A 122 13.77 17.45 2.45
N TRP A 123 14.69 16.93 1.63
CA TRP A 123 14.78 15.49 1.44
C TRP A 123 15.39 14.85 2.68
N HIS A 124 14.82 13.71 3.06
CA HIS A 124 15.33 12.89 4.15
C HIS A 124 15.83 11.56 3.60
N GLY A 125 16.90 11.00 4.16
CA GLY A 125 17.45 9.71 3.73
C GLY A 125 16.41 8.58 3.81
N LYS A 126 15.48 8.63 4.78
CA LYS A 126 14.37 7.69 4.86
C LYS A 126 13.46 7.74 3.62
N THR A 127 13.20 8.92 3.07
CA THR A 127 12.40 9.10 1.85
C THR A 127 13.11 8.46 0.65
N VAL A 128 14.41 8.70 0.51
CA VAL A 128 15.24 8.11 -0.54
C VAL A 128 15.24 6.58 -0.45
N TYR A 129 15.46 6.04 0.74
CA TYR A 129 15.38 4.60 1.01
C TYR A 129 14.01 4.03 0.60
N CYS A 130 12.91 4.64 1.05
CA CYS A 130 11.56 4.17 0.73
C CYS A 130 11.27 4.19 -0.78
N ILE A 131 11.75 5.21 -1.52
CA ILE A 131 11.62 5.28 -2.97
C ILE A 131 12.38 4.15 -3.65
N ILE A 132 13.64 3.91 -3.27
CA ILE A 132 14.46 2.84 -3.86
C ILE A 132 13.84 1.48 -3.57
N GLN A 133 13.52 1.18 -2.31
CA GLN A 133 12.93 -0.11 -1.92
C GLN A 133 11.61 -0.38 -2.66
N ARG A 134 10.79 0.65 -2.85
CA ARG A 134 9.53 0.51 -3.59
C ARG A 134 9.73 0.19 -5.07
N ASN A 135 10.76 0.73 -5.70
CA ASN A 135 11.03 0.52 -7.13
C ASN A 135 11.80 -0.78 -7.41
N LYS A 136 12.62 -1.26 -6.46
CA LYS A 136 13.30 -2.58 -6.56
C LYS A 136 12.34 -3.77 -6.63
N ILE A 137 11.11 -3.62 -6.13
CA ILE A 137 10.10 -4.69 -6.11
C ILE A 137 9.41 -4.83 -7.49
N ILE A 138 9.68 -3.92 -8.44
CA ILE A 138 9.00 -3.84 -9.74
C ILE A 138 9.96 -4.18 -10.91
N SER A 139 11.25 -4.42 -10.63
CA SER A 139 12.27 -4.85 -11.59
C SER A 139 12.60 -6.32 -11.38
#